data_AF-A0A3L7ACL4-F1
#
_entry.id   AF-A0A3L7ACL4-F1
#
_cell.length_a   1.000
_cell.length_b   1.000
_cell.length_c   1.000
_cell.angle_alpha   90.00
_cell.angle_beta   90.00
_cell.angle_gamma   90.00
#
_symmetry.space_group_name_H-M   'P 1'
#
loop_
_entity.id
_entity.type
_entity.pdbx_description
1 polymer ?
#
loop_
_entity_poly.entity_id
_entity_poly.type
_entity_poly.pdbx_seq_one_letter_code
_entity_poly.pdbx_strand_id
1 'polypeptide(L)' 'MTIDLSEDMPLPKATDAALAQMLDGALAAHGIAPEPHWRADALMHLRAIADAAHLVYSLDLGDAAEPAPVYRP' A
#
# COMPACT_ATOMS: atom_id res chain seq x y z
N MET A 1 0.03 -19.10 -31.62
CA MET A 1 0.53 -19.15 -30.23
C MET A 1 0.52 -17.71 -29.73
N THR A 2 -0.61 -17.30 -29.15
CA THR A 2 -0.78 -15.95 -28.59
C THR A 2 -0.24 -16.01 -27.17
N ILE A 3 0.78 -15.23 -26.85
CA ILE A 3 1.27 -15.12 -25.48
C ILE A 3 0.22 -14.29 -24.73
N ASP A 4 -0.50 -14.96 -23.83
CA ASP A 4 -1.34 -14.32 -22.85
C ASP A 4 -0.43 -13.67 -21.80
N LEU A 5 -0.41 -12.34 -21.74
CA LEU A 5 0.41 -11.57 -20.79
C LEU A 5 -0.27 -11.39 -19.42
N SER A 6 -1.37 -12.11 -19.18
CA SER A 6 -2.22 -11.95 -18.00
C SER A 6 -1.71 -12.68 -16.75
N GLU A 7 -0.70 -13.54 -16.85
CA GLU A 7 -0.18 -14.31 -15.72
C GLU A 7 1.02 -13.62 -15.04
N ASP A 8 0.81 -13.23 -13.78
CA ASP A 8 1.83 -13.15 -12.71
C ASP A 8 3.06 -12.24 -12.92
N MET A 9 2.87 -11.01 -13.38
CA MET A 9 3.90 -9.99 -13.09
C MET A 9 3.76 -9.51 -11.64
N PRO A 10 4.77 -9.75 -10.78
CA PRO A 10 4.73 -9.25 -9.40
C PRO A 10 4.62 -7.73 -9.42
N LEU A 11 3.73 -7.19 -8.61
CA LEU A 11 3.58 -5.74 -8.47
C LEU A 11 4.95 -5.12 -8.17
N PRO A 12 5.34 -4.03 -8.87
CA PRO A 12 6.61 -3.38 -8.62
C PRO A 12 6.63 -2.81 -7.21
N LYS A 13 7.80 -2.90 -6.55
CA LYS A 13 7.99 -2.28 -5.25
C LYS A 13 7.84 -0.76 -5.34
N ALA A 14 7.24 -0.16 -4.32
CA ALA A 14 7.17 1.29 -4.21
C ALA A 14 8.58 1.89 -4.16
N THR A 15 8.76 2.99 -4.91
CA THR A 15 9.98 3.80 -4.87
C THR A 15 9.92 4.78 -3.72
N ASP A 16 11.08 5.21 -3.22
CA ASP A 16 11.13 6.17 -2.11
C ASP A 16 10.50 7.52 -2.49
N ALA A 17 10.61 7.91 -3.77
CA ALA A 17 9.94 9.10 -4.30
C ALA A 17 8.41 8.96 -4.27
N ALA A 18 7.88 7.79 -4.64
CA ALA A 18 6.44 7.51 -4.58
C ALA A 18 5.94 7.50 -3.13
N LEU A 19 6.71 6.94 -2.20
CA LEU A 19 6.37 6.94 -0.77
C LEU A 19 6.38 8.35 -0.18
N ALA A 20 7.35 9.18 -0.56
CA ALA A 20 7.38 10.59 -0.16
C ALA A 20 6.17 11.36 -0.68
N GLN A 21 5.82 11.17 -1.96
CA GLN A 21 4.65 11.81 -2.55
C GLN A 21 3.34 11.33 -1.93
N MET A 22 3.23 10.03 -1.61
CA MET A 22 2.08 9.46 -0.92
C MET A 22 1.92 10.05 0.48
N LEU A 23 3.02 10.17 1.24
CA LEU A 23 3.01 10.79 2.56
C LEU A 23 2.53 12.24 2.49
N ASP A 24 3.12 13.04 1.60
CA ASP A 24 2.74 14.46 1.45
C ASP A 24 1.27 14.61 1.02
N GLY A 25 0.81 13.77 0.08
CA GLY A 25 -0.57 13.75 -0.37
C GLY A 25 -1.56 13.37 0.73
N ALA A 26 -1.24 12.36 1.54
CA ALA A 26 -2.08 11.92 2.65
C ALA A 26 -2.16 12.99 3.75
N LEU A 27 -1.04 13.59 4.12
CA LEU A 27 -1.00 14.68 5.11
C LEU A 27 -1.88 15.86 4.68
N ALA A 28 -1.77 16.27 3.41
CA ALA A 28 -2.58 17.35 2.85
C ALA A 28 -4.08 17.00 2.81
N ALA A 29 -4.42 15.79 2.34
CA ALA A 29 -5.81 15.34 2.23
C ALA A 29 -6.52 15.25 3.59
N HIS A 30 -5.77 14.93 4.66
CA HIS A 30 -6.30 14.80 6.01
C HIS A 30 -6.06 16.04 6.90
N GLY A 31 -5.46 17.11 6.37
CA GLY A 31 -5.20 18.34 7.13
C GLY A 31 -4.24 18.15 8.30
N ILE A 32 -3.33 17.18 8.20
CA ILE A 32 -2.34 16.89 9.25
C ILE A 32 -1.14 17.82 9.06
N ALA A 33 -0.81 18.59 10.10
CA ALA A 33 0.41 19.41 10.14
C ALA A 33 1.53 18.64 10.86
N PRO A 34 2.49 18.04 10.14
CA PRO A 34 3.56 17.27 10.77
C PRO A 34 4.67 18.18 11.32
N GLU A 35 5.27 17.77 12.43
CA GLU A 35 6.56 18.32 12.85
C GLU A 35 7.68 17.83 11.92
N PRO A 36 8.70 18.65 11.58
CA PRO A 36 9.74 18.27 10.62
C PRO A 36 10.50 16.99 11.00
N HIS A 37 10.68 16.74 12.30
CA HIS A 37 11.42 15.57 12.79
C HIS A 37 10.68 14.24 12.59
N TRP A 38 9.35 14.26 12.38
CA TRP A 38 8.57 13.03 12.14
C TRP A 38 8.80 12.41 10.77
N ARG A 39 9.31 13.19 9.81
CA ARG A 39 9.29 12.79 8.41
C ARG A 39 10.10 11.53 8.14
N ALA A 40 11.28 11.41 8.74
CA ALA A 40 12.14 10.25 8.57
C ALA A 40 11.46 8.98 9.11
N ASP A 41 10.90 9.06 10.31
CA ASP A 41 10.23 7.93 10.96
C ASP A 41 8.95 7.53 10.21
N ALA A 42 8.16 8.51 9.76
CA ALA A 42 6.96 8.27 8.98
C ALA A 42 7.26 7.56 7.65
N LEU A 43 8.32 7.96 6.95
CA LEU A 43 8.74 7.29 5.71
C LEU A 43 9.26 5.87 5.96
N MET A 44 10.01 5.66 7.04
CA MET A 44 10.44 4.32 7.45
C MET A 44 9.24 3.39 7.70
N HIS A 45 8.24 3.86 8.45
CA HIS A 45 7.02 3.08 8.71
C HIS A 45 6.22 2.83 7.43
N LEU A 46 6.05 3.85 6.59
CA LEU A 46 5.32 3.72 5.33
C LEU A 46 6.02 2.72 4.39
N ARG A 47 7.35 2.71 4.35
CA ARG A 47 8.14 1.73 3.61
C ARG A 47 7.86 0.31 4.08
N ALA A 48 7.91 0.08 5.40
CA ALA A 48 7.66 -1.24 5.98
C ALA A 48 6.24 -1.74 5.66
N ILE A 49 5.24 -0.86 5.71
CA ILE A 49 3.86 -1.18 5.34
C ILE A 49 3.75 -1.50 3.84
N ALA A 50 4.38 -0.69 2.97
CA ALA A 50 4.36 -0.92 1.53
C ALA A 50 5.02 -2.25 1.14
N ASP A 51 6.16 -2.59 1.75
CA ASP A 51 6.81 -3.89 1.52
C ASP A 51 5.93 -5.04 2.05
N ALA A 52 5.26 -4.89 3.20
CA ALA A 52 4.36 -5.91 3.75
C ALA A 52 3.07 -6.07 2.92
N ALA A 53 2.56 -5.00 2.28
CA ALA A 53 1.36 -5.05 1.47
C ALA A 53 1.50 -6.01 0.28
N HIS A 54 2.71 -6.21 -0.26
CA HIS A 54 2.95 -7.19 -1.32
C HIS A 54 2.59 -8.63 -0.90
N LEU A 55 2.72 -8.97 0.38
CA LEU A 55 2.27 -10.26 0.89
C LEU A 55 0.76 -10.42 0.72
N VAL A 56 0.00 -9.39 1.11
CA VAL A 56 -1.47 -9.40 1.00
C VAL A 56 -1.91 -9.43 -0.46
N TYR A 57 -1.29 -8.64 -1.33
CA TYR A 57 -1.59 -8.62 -2.77
C TYR A 57 -1.26 -9.92 -3.49
N SER A 58 -0.39 -10.76 -2.94
CA SER A 58 -0.08 -12.08 -3.53
C SER A 58 -1.20 -13.10 -3.36
N LEU A 59 -2.23 -12.80 -2.57
CA LEU A 59 -3.36 -13.68 -2.33
C LEU A 59 -4.43 -13.48 -3.42
N ASP A 60 -4.78 -14.56 -4.13
CA ASP A 60 -5.98 -14.58 -4.98
C ASP A 60 -7.22 -14.75 -4.10
N LEU A 61 -7.95 -13.67 -3.91
CA LEU A 61 -9.18 -13.65 -3.11
C LEU A 61 -10.41 -14.03 -3.96
N GLY A 62 -10.37 -13.82 -5.27
CA GLY A 62 -11.53 -13.88 -6.15
C GLY A 62 -12.63 -12.85 -5.82
N ASP A 63 -13.60 -12.68 -6.72
CA ASP A 63 -14.66 -11.67 -6.58
C ASP A 63 -15.69 -11.98 -5.47
N ALA A 64 -15.74 -13.23 -5.01
CA ALA A 64 -16.67 -13.67 -3.97
C ALA A 64 -16.10 -13.56 -2.55
N ALA A 65 -14.88 -13.05 -2.38
CA ALA A 65 -14.30 -12.85 -1.06
C ALA A 65 -15.03 -11.72 -0.31
N GLU A 66 -15.70 -12.10 0.76
CA GLU A 66 -16.33 -11.15 1.69
C GLU A 66 -15.31 -10.66 2.73
N PRO A 67 -15.41 -9.40 3.19
CA PRO A 67 -14.60 -8.91 4.29
C PRO A 67 -14.87 -9.72 5.56
N ALA A 68 -13.85 -9.87 6.40
CA ALA A 68 -14.01 -10.54 7.69
C ALA A 68 -15.14 -9.88 8.50
N PRO A 69 -15.98 -10.65 9.21
CA PRO A 69 -17.12 -10.10 9.94
C PRO A 69 -16.63 -9.22 11.10
N VAL A 70 -16.77 -7.90 10.93
CA VAL A 70 -16.37 -6.89 11.93
C VAL A 70 -17.49 -6.62 12.96
N TYR A 71 -18.74 -6.73 12.53
CA TYR A 71 -19.90 -6.50 13.39
C TYR A 71 -20.37 -7.79 14.06
N ARG A 72 -20.58 -7.71 15.38
CA ARG A 72 -21.37 -8.68 16.15
C ARG A 72 -22.54 -7.91 16.77
N PRO A 73 -23.80 -8.25 16.44
CA PRO A 73 -24.98 -7.61 17.02
C PRO A 73 -25.12 -7.85 18.52
#